data_AF-A0A5D4XUG8-F1
#
_entry.id   AF-A0A5D4XUG8-F1
#
_cell.length_a   1.000
_cell.length_b   1.000
_cell.length_c   1.000
_cell.angle_alpha   90.00
_cell.angle_beta   90.00
_cell.angle_gamma   90.00
#
_symmetry.space_group_name_H-M   'P 1'
#
loop_
_entity.id
_entity.type
_entity.pdbx_description
1 polymer ?
#
loop_
_entity_poly.entity_id
_entity_poly.type
_entity_poly.pdbx_seq_one_letter_code
_entity_poly.pdbx_strand_id
1 'polypeptide(L)' 'MLLGLEVELWTLLLALVLVPLAAVALLNLALRRRGGVAMAWGGVIFVLMAALVAVLVILDKVRF' A
#
# COMPACT_ATOMS: atom_id res chain seq x y z
N MET A 1 -1.38 6.60 -22.29
CA MET A 1 -2.34 5.49 -22.02
C MET A 1 -1.59 4.18 -22.15
N LEU A 2 -1.70 3.29 -21.17
CA LEU A 2 -1.15 1.93 -21.22
C LEU A 2 -2.33 0.97 -21.03
N LEU A 3 -2.52 0.00 -21.92
CA LEU A 3 -3.65 -0.94 -21.89
C LEU A 3 -5.05 -0.28 -21.79
N GLY A 4 -5.24 0.90 -22.39
CA GLY A 4 -6.53 1.62 -22.35
C GLY A 4 -6.81 2.38 -21.04
N LEU A 5 -5.88 2.35 -20.08
CA LEU A 5 -5.94 3.11 -18.84
C LEU A 5 -5.06 4.36 -18.90
N GLU A 6 -5.55 5.44 -18.29
CA GLU A 6 -4.81 6.68 -18.10
C GLU A 6 -3.59 6.45 -17.20
N VAL A 7 -2.51 7.18 -17.47
CA VAL A 7 -1.23 7.05 -16.74
C VAL A 7 -1.43 7.37 -15.24
N GLU A 8 -2.31 8.31 -14.94
CA GLU A 8 -2.66 8.66 -13.56
C GLU A 8 -3.24 7.46 -12.82
N LEU A 9 -4.18 6.74 -13.43
CA LEU A 9 -4.83 5.59 -12.81
C LEU A 9 -3.86 4.42 -12.59
N TRP A 10 -2.91 4.21 -13.52
CA TRP A 10 -1.81 3.28 -13.31
C TRP A 10 -0.94 3.66 -12.11
N THR A 11 -0.66 4.95 -11.95
CA THR A 11 0.16 5.45 -10.84
C THR A 11 -0.54 5.23 -9.50
N LEU A 12 -1.86 5.43 -9.45
CA LEU A 12 -2.69 5.15 -8.27
C LEU A 12 -2.71 3.67 -7.91
N LEU A 13 -2.90 2.78 -8.89
CA LEU A 13 -2.86 1.32 -8.67
C LEU A 13 -1.49 0.86 -8.15
N LEU A 14 -0.43 1.44 -8.71
CA LEU A 14 0.95 1.13 -8.31
C LEU A 14 1.21 1.58 -6.87
N ALA A 15 0.75 2.77 -6.49
CA ALA A 15 0.83 3.26 -5.11
C ALA A 15 0.03 2.39 -4.12
N LEU A 16 -1.18 1.98 -4.50
CA LEU A 16 -2.06 1.11 -3.70
C LEU A 16 -1.42 -0.22 -3.35
N VAL A 17 -0.55 -0.74 -4.22
CA VAL A 17 0.15 -2.03 -4.02
C VAL A 17 1.51 -1.83 -3.35
N LEU A 18 2.32 -0.88 -3.84
CA LEU A 18 3.70 -0.73 -3.39
C LEU A 18 3.82 -0.14 -1.98
N VAL A 19 2.95 0.79 -1.59
CA VAL A 19 3.02 1.42 -0.26
C VAL A 19 2.79 0.39 0.85
N PRO A 20 1.73 -0.45 0.81
CA PRO A 20 1.54 -1.50 1.80
C PRO A 20 2.65 -2.56 1.81
N LEU A 21 3.13 -2.98 0.63
CA LEU A 21 4.25 -3.91 0.51
C LEU A 21 5.52 -3.36 1.15
N ALA A 22 5.86 -2.12 0.85
CA ALA A 22 7.04 -1.45 1.41
C ALA A 22 6.91 -1.31 2.94
N ALA A 23 5.73 -0.95 3.44
CA ALA A 23 5.49 -0.86 4.89
C ALA A 23 5.74 -2.19 5.60
N VAL A 24 5.17 -3.29 5.09
CA VAL A 24 5.37 -4.63 5.67
C VAL A 24 6.83 -5.07 5.54
N ALA A 25 7.47 -4.85 4.39
CA ALA A 25 8.86 -5.22 4.16
C ALA A 25 9.82 -4.45 5.10
N LEU A 26 9.63 -3.14 5.26
CA LEU A 26 10.42 -2.30 6.15
C LEU A 26 10.22 -2.70 7.61
N LEU A 27 8.98 -2.98 8.02
CA LEU A 27 8.70 -3.44 9.38
C LEU A 27 9.35 -4.80 9.65
N ASN A 28 9.28 -5.72 8.69
CA ASN A 28 9.93 -7.02 8.80
C ASN A 28 11.46 -6.89 8.88
N LEU A 29 12.04 -5.97 8.10
CA LEU A 29 13.45 -5.65 8.16
C LEU A 29 13.85 -5.06 9.52
N ALA A 30 13.04 -4.16 10.08
CA ALA A 30 13.25 -3.56 11.39
C ALA A 30 13.16 -4.59 12.52
N LEU A 31 12.22 -5.53 12.42
CA LEU A 31 12.00 -6.59 13.41
C LEU A 31 12.79 -7.88 13.15
N ARG A 32 13.69 -7.90 12.16
CA ARG A 32 14.43 -9.11 11.76
C ARG A 32 15.18 -9.79 12.91
N ARG A 33 15.69 -9.00 13.87
CA ARG A 33 16.42 -9.52 15.04
C ARG A 33 15.49 -10.05 16.15
N ARG A 34 14.19 -9.81 16.04
CA ARG A 34 13.15 -10.20 17.02
C ARG A 34 12.24 -11.30 16.49
N GLY A 35 12.60 -11.96 15.39
CA GLY A 35 11.80 -13.01 14.74
C GLY A 35 10.90 -12.53 13.60
N GLY A 36 10.96 -11.24 13.23
CA GLY A 36 10.19 -10.66 12.13
C GLY A 36 8.72 -10.38 12.46
N VAL A 37 7.95 -10.00 11.45
CA VAL A 37 6.50 -9.81 11.56
C VAL A 37 5.82 -11.16 11.34
N ALA A 38 5.02 -11.60 12.30
CA ALA A 38 4.25 -12.83 12.15
C ALA A 38 3.27 -12.73 10.97
N MET A 39 3.07 -13.85 10.26
CA MET A 39 2.39 -13.89 8.96
C MET A 39 0.97 -13.28 8.98
N ALA A 40 0.21 -13.54 10.05
CA ALA A 40 -1.12 -12.95 10.25
C ALA A 40 -1.07 -11.41 10.40
N TRP A 41 -0.09 -10.89 11.15
CA TRP A 41 0.07 -9.45 11.37
C TRP A 41 0.57 -8.72 10.13
N GLY A 42 1.39 -9.38 9.29
CA GLY A 42 1.82 -8.83 8.01
C GLY A 42 0.63 -8.55 7.08
N GLY A 43 -0.32 -9.49 7.00
CA GLY A 43 -1.55 -9.31 6.22
C GLY A 43 -2.44 -8.19 6.76
N VAL A 44 -2.64 -8.11 8.09
CA VAL A 44 -3.43 -7.03 8.72
C VAL A 44 -2.83 -5.66 8.40
N ILE A 45 -1.51 -5.51 8.52
CA ILE A 45 -0.81 -4.24 8.23
C ILE A 45 -0.93 -3.89 6.75
N PHE A 46 -0.80 -4.88 5.86
CA PHE A 46 -1.00 -4.67 4.43
C PHE A 46 -2.39 -4.13 4.12
N VAL A 47 -3.45 -4.78 4.62
CA VAL A 47 -4.84 -4.37 4.39
C VAL A 47 -5.10 -2.97 4.96
N LEU A 48 -4.60 -2.68 6.16
CA LEU A 48 -4.76 -1.38 6.81
C LEU A 48 -4.07 -0.26 6.02
N MET A 49 -2.88 -0.52 5.48
CA MET A 49 -2.19 0.43 4.60
C MET A 49 -2.89 0.60 3.25
N ALA A 50 -3.40 -0.47 2.65
CA ALA A 50 -4.15 -0.39 1.39
C ALA A 50 -5.43 0.42 1.58
N ALA A 51 -6.16 0.21 2.68
CA ALA A 51 -7.34 0.99 3.04
C ALA A 51 -6.99 2.48 3.23
N LEU A 52 -5.88 2.79 3.90
CA LEU A 52 -5.42 4.18 4.08
C LEU A 52 -5.11 4.85 2.74
N VAL A 53 -4.38 4.17 1.84
CA VAL A 53 -4.10 4.69 0.50
C VAL A 53 -5.39 4.94 -0.26
N ALA A 54 -6.34 4.00 -0.23
CA ALA A 54 -7.63 4.17 -0.90
C ALA A 54 -8.40 5.40 -0.37
N VAL A 55 -8.44 5.61 0.95
CA VAL A 55 -9.08 6.80 1.55
C VAL A 55 -8.40 8.09 1.10
N LEU A 56 -7.07 8.13 1.08
CA LEU A 56 -6.32 9.31 0.63
C LEU A 56 -6.59 9.64 -0.84
N VAL A 57 -6.66 8.62 -1.70
CA VAL A 57 -7.00 8.79 -3.12
C VAL A 57 -8.43 9.30 -3.29
N ILE A 58 -9.38 8.79 -2.52
CA ILE A 58 -10.77 9.29 -2.54
C ILE A 58 -10.80 10.76 -2.12
N LEU A 59 -10.13 11.12 -1.03
CA LEU A 59 -10.10 12.51 -0.55
C LEU A 59 -9.45 13.46 -1.55
N ASP A 60 -8.40 13.03 -2.25
CA ASP A 60 -7.75 13.78 -3.32
C ASP A 60 -8.69 14.03 -4.50
N LYS A 61 -9.44 12.99 -4.92
CA LYS A 61 -10.39 13.08 -6.03
C LYS A 61 -11.71 13.80 -5.70
N VAL A 62 -12.17 13.75 -4.44
CA VAL A 62 -13.43 14.36 -3.98
C VAL A 62 -13.27 15.83 -3.58
N ARG A 63 -12.05 16.31 -3.31
CA ARG A 63 -11.79 17.73 -2.98
C ARG A 63 -11.80 18.68 -4.18
N PHE A 64 -12.36 18.27 -5.32
CA PHE A 64 -12.61 19.11 -6.49
C PHE A 64 -14.09 19.23 -6.79
#